data_AF-A0A9E1DWN3-F1
#
_entry.id   AF-A0A9E1DWN3-F1
#
_cell.length_a   1.000
_cell.length_b   1.000
_cell.length_c   1.000
_cell.angle_alpha   90.00
_cell.angle_beta   90.00
_cell.angle_gamma   90.00
#
_symmetry.space_group_name_H-M   'P 1'
#
loop_
_entity.id
_entity.type
_entity.pdbx_description
1 polymer ?
#
loop_
_entity_poly.entity_id
_entity_poly.type
_entity_poly.pdbx_seq_one_letter_code
_entity_poly.pdbx_strand_id
1 'polypeptide(L)'
;MADPSKYVTPEQQLYAEMLEKGMYLGLLLLLLTFLLYATGIVDPYIPLDKIADYWQQSADDYLHQAGIPDGWGWVGFLGYGDFLNFIPIALLAG
;
A
#
# COMPACT_ATOMS: atom_id res chain seq x y z
N MET A 1 -6.32 18.84 34.56
CA MET A 1 -6.06 18.30 33.20
C MET A 1 -5.96 19.51 32.29
N ALA A 2 -4.81 19.75 31.65
CA ALA A 2 -4.67 20.91 30.77
C ALA A 2 -5.56 20.72 29.53
N ASP A 3 -6.31 21.76 29.16
CA ASP A 3 -7.16 21.76 27.97
C ASP A 3 -6.26 21.73 26.71
N PRO A 4 -6.28 20.63 25.92
CA PRO A 4 -5.41 20.48 24.76
C PRO A 4 -5.70 21.52 23.67
N SER A 5 -6.89 22.14 23.66
CA SER A 5 -7.25 23.17 22.68
C SER A 5 -6.42 24.45 22.82
N LYS A 6 -5.75 24.65 23.96
CA LYS A 6 -4.97 25.87 24.25
C LYS A 6 -3.69 26.00 23.42
N TYR A 7 -3.21 24.92 22.79
CA TYR A 7 -1.94 24.87 22.05
C TYR A 7 -2.08 24.44 20.59
N VAL A 8 -3.29 24.14 20.13
CA VAL A 8 -3.53 23.67 18.76
C VAL A 8 -3.94 24.86 17.90
N THR A 9 -3.12 25.21 16.92
CA THR A 9 -3.48 26.28 15.98
C THR A 9 -4.57 25.79 15.01
N PRO A 10 -5.40 26.70 14.46
CA PRO A 10 -6.42 26.33 13.48
C PRO A 10 -5.85 25.55 12.28
N GLU A 11 -4.61 25.84 11.88
CA GLU A 11 -3.93 25.13 10.78
C GLU A 11 -3.58 23.69 11.15
N GLN A 12 -3.21 23.43 12.41
CA GLN A 12 -2.93 22.07 12.89
C GLN A 12 -4.20 21.23 12.97
N GLN A 13 -5.33 21.83 13.37
CA GLN A 13 -6.64 21.18 13.31
C GLN A 13 -7.04 20.84 11.88
N LEU A 14 -6.93 21.79 10.96
CA LEU A 14 -7.24 21.55 9.55
C LEU A 14 -6.35 20.46 8.94
N TYR A 15 -5.06 20.48 9.26
CA TYR A 15 -4.11 19.45 8.81
C TYR A 15 -4.48 18.07 9.38
N ALA A 16 -4.81 17.99 10.66
CA ALA A 16 -5.23 16.74 11.29
C ALA A 16 -6.51 16.17 10.65
N GLU A 17 -7.50 17.01 10.37
CA GLU A 17 -8.73 16.58 9.67
C GLU A 17 -8.45 16.10 8.23
N MET A 18 -7.53 16.76 7.53
CA MET A 18 -7.12 16.34 6.19
C MET A 18 -6.42 14.98 6.24
N LEU A 19 -5.51 14.80 7.20
CA LEU A 19 -4.76 13.55 7.39
C LEU A 19 -5.69 12.40 7.81
N GLU A 20 -6.65 12.67 8.70
CA GLU A 20 -7.64 11.69 9.13
C GLU A 20 -8.49 11.20 7.95
N LYS A 21 -8.97 12.10 7.10
CA LYS A 21 -9.70 11.74 5.87
C LYS A 21 -8.84 10.93 4.91
N GLY A 22 -7.56 11.33 4.74
CA GLY A 22 -6.59 10.60 3.93
C GLY A 22 -6.34 9.18 4.43
N MET A 23 -6.20 9.01 5.75
CA MET A 23 -6.06 7.71 6.41
C MET A 23 -7.27 6.81 6.14
N TYR A 24 -8.50 7.30 6.35
CA TYR A 24 -9.69 6.48 6.09
C TYR A 24 -9.84 6.11 4.62
N LEU A 25 -9.53 7.05 3.71
CA LEU A 25 -9.54 6.78 2.28
C LEU A 25 -8.50 5.72 1.89
N GLY A 26 -7.27 5.85 2.39
CA GLY A 26 -6.19 4.90 2.16
C GLY A 26 -6.52 3.52 2.73
N LEU A 27 -7.10 3.46 3.92
CA LEU A 27 -7.54 2.21 4.55
C LEU A 27 -8.65 1.53 3.73
N LEU A 28 -9.64 2.30 3.27
CA LEU A 28 -10.71 1.77 2.43
C LEU A 28 -10.14 1.20 1.12
N LEU A 29 -9.25 1.94 0.46
CA LEU A 29 -8.59 1.49 -0.76
C LEU A 29 -7.76 0.23 -0.50
N LEU A 30 -7.03 0.16 0.61
CA LEU A 30 -6.25 -1.02 1.00
C LEU A 30 -7.14 -2.26 1.14
N LEU A 31 -8.29 -2.13 1.81
CA LEU A 31 -9.22 -3.24 1.96
C LEU A 31 -9.79 -3.67 0.61
N LEU A 32 -10.13 -2.72 -0.28
CA LEU A 32 -10.65 -3.02 -1.61
C LEU A 32 -9.61 -3.72 -2.48
N THR A 33 -8.38 -3.20 -2.57
CA THR A 33 -7.30 -3.83 -3.36
C THR A 33 -6.91 -5.18 -2.79
N PHE A 34 -6.94 -5.33 -1.47
CA PHE A 34 -6.66 -6.60 -0.81
C PHE A 34 -7.75 -7.63 -1.11
N LEU A 35 -9.02 -7.24 -1.08
CA LEU A 35 -10.12 -8.11 -1.46
C LEU A 35 -10.03 -8.52 -2.93
N LEU A 36 -9.72 -7.59 -3.85
CA LEU A 36 -9.51 -7.91 -5.27
C LEU A 36 -8.40 -8.95 -5.47
N TYR A 37 -7.30 -8.80 -4.76
CA TYR A 37 -6.19 -9.75 -4.76
C TYR A 37 -6.57 -11.10 -4.15
N ALA A 38 -7.19 -11.11 -2.96
CA ALA A 38 -7.53 -12.34 -2.25
C ALA A 38 -8.65 -13.14 -2.92
N THR A 39 -9.57 -12.48 -3.62
CA THR A 39 -10.64 -13.12 -4.39
C THR A 39 -10.18 -13.61 -5.77
N GLY A 40 -8.98 -13.21 -6.22
CA GLY A 40 -8.45 -13.58 -7.53
C GLY A 40 -9.24 -12.97 -8.70
N ILE A 41 -9.94 -11.85 -8.48
CA ILE A 41 -10.67 -11.15 -9.54
C ILE A 41 -9.68 -10.56 -10.56
N VAL A 42 -8.51 -10.15 -10.10
CA VAL A 42 -7.40 -9.67 -10.93
C VAL A 42 -6.26 -10.67 -10.80
N ASP A 43 -5.72 -11.11 -11.94
CA ASP A 43 -4.58 -12.02 -11.96
C ASP A 43 -3.38 -11.37 -11.24
N PRO A 44 -2.80 -12.04 -10.23
CA PRO A 44 -1.59 -11.55 -9.59
C PRO A 44 -0.38 -11.79 -10.50
N TYR A 45 0.62 -10.93 -10.42
CA TYR A 45 1.87 -11.14 -11.16
C TYR A 45 2.60 -12.39 -10.65
N ILE A 46 2.58 -12.60 -9.33
CA ILE A 46 3.05 -13.82 -8.71
C ILE A 46 1.87 -14.66 -8.21
N PRO A 47 1.70 -15.89 -8.74
CA PRO A 47 0.65 -16.79 -8.30
C PRO A 47 0.74 -17.10 -6.80
N LEU A 48 -0.42 -17.14 -6.12
CA LEU A 48 -0.52 -17.38 -4.68
C LEU A 48 0.15 -18.68 -4.23
N ASP A 49 0.11 -19.71 -5.07
CA ASP A 49 0.72 -21.04 -4.83
C ASP A 49 2.25 -21.01 -4.88
N LYS A 50 2.83 -19.99 -5.54
CA LYS A 50 4.29 -19.85 -5.73
C LYS A 50 4.93 -18.87 -4.76
N ILE A 51 4.14 -18.10 -4.00
CA ILE A 51 4.66 -17.10 -3.06
C ILE A 51 5.61 -17.70 -2.03
N ALA A 52 5.31 -18.91 -1.53
CA ALA A 52 6.13 -19.60 -0.54
C ALA A 52 7.53 -19.94 -1.07
N ASP A 53 7.67 -20.17 -2.39
CA ASP A 53 8.96 -20.48 -3.02
C ASP A 53 9.90 -19.26 -3.01
N TYR A 54 9.34 -18.05 -2.99
CA TYR A 54 10.10 -16.80 -2.99
C TYR A 54 10.49 -16.31 -1.59
N TRP A 55 9.83 -16.77 -0.52
CA TRP A 55 10.10 -16.31 0.86
C TRP A 55 11.50 -16.62 1.38
N GLN A 56 12.15 -17.63 0.82
CA GLN A 56 13.51 -18.02 1.20
C GLN A 56 14.58 -17.20 0.47
N GLN A 57 14.19 -16.42 -0.55
CA GLN A 57 15.12 -15.64 -1.36
C GLN A 57 15.40 -14.28 -0.71
N SER A 58 16.56 -13.70 -1.02
CA SER A 58 16.80 -12.29 -0.69
C SER A 58 15.89 -11.40 -1.54
N ALA A 59 15.60 -10.18 -1.07
CA ALA A 59 14.78 -9.23 -1.83
C ALA A 59 15.39 -8.91 -3.20
N ASP A 60 16.72 -8.84 -3.29
CA ASP A 60 17.46 -8.59 -4.54
C ASP A 60 17.30 -9.75 -5.53
N ASP A 61 17.49 -10.99 -5.04
CA ASP A 61 17.31 -12.21 -5.84
C ASP A 61 15.86 -12.36 -6.33
N TYR A 62 14.88 -12.00 -5.49
CA TYR A 62 13.47 -12.00 -5.82
C TYR A 62 13.16 -11.02 -6.95
N LEU A 63 13.59 -9.76 -6.83
CA LEU A 63 13.34 -8.73 -7.84
C LEU A 63 13.99 -9.12 -9.17
N HIS A 64 15.22 -9.64 -9.13
CA HIS A 64 15.94 -10.09 -10.32
C HIS A 64 15.29 -11.32 -10.98
N GLN A 65 14.83 -12.31 -10.22
CA GLN A 65 14.17 -13.51 -10.76
C GLN A 65 12.76 -13.23 -11.26
N ALA A 66 12.01 -12.39 -10.56
CA ALA A 66 10.67 -11.99 -10.94
C ALA A 66 10.67 -10.94 -12.07
N GLY A 67 11.82 -10.39 -12.44
CA GLY A 67 11.93 -9.33 -13.44
C GLY A 67 11.23 -8.04 -13.01
N ILE A 68 11.12 -7.80 -11.71
CA ILE A 68 10.47 -6.62 -11.14
C ILE A 68 11.54 -5.53 -11.00
N PRO A 69 11.35 -4.37 -11.63
CA PRO A 69 12.29 -3.26 -11.51
C PRO A 69 12.25 -2.65 -10.10
N ASP A 70 13.43 -2.27 -9.62
CA ASP A 70 13.60 -1.68 -8.29
C ASP A 70 12.88 -0.33 -8.12
N GLY A 71 12.66 0.07 -6.86
CA GLY A 71 12.15 1.39 -6.51
C GLY A 71 10.71 1.60 -6.98
N TRP A 72 10.47 2.59 -7.84
CA TRP A 72 9.14 2.93 -8.39
C TRP A 72 8.76 2.14 -9.64
N GLY A 73 9.56 1.15 -10.03
CA GLY A 73 9.30 0.31 -11.20
C GLY A 73 7.96 -0.44 -11.16
N TRP A 74 7.44 -0.70 -9.95
CA TRP A 74 6.15 -1.34 -9.72
C TRP A 74 4.94 -0.58 -10.31
N VAL A 75 5.07 0.71 -10.63
CA VAL A 75 3.99 1.49 -11.28
C VAL A 75 3.65 0.91 -12.66
N GLY A 76 4.60 0.25 -13.33
CA GLY A 76 4.34 -0.47 -14.58
C GLY A 76 3.51 -1.76 -14.40
N PHE A 77 3.35 -2.23 -13.17
CA PHE A 77 2.71 -3.51 -12.83
C PHE A 77 1.32 -3.33 -12.20
N LEU A 78 0.74 -2.13 -12.24
CA LEU A 78 -0.60 -1.85 -11.72
C LEU A 78 -1.72 -2.65 -12.38
N GLY A 79 -1.45 -3.34 -13.49
CA GLY A 79 -2.37 -4.31 -14.09
C GLY A 79 -2.54 -5.60 -13.29
N TYR A 80 -1.67 -5.86 -12.31
CA TYR A 80 -1.66 -7.07 -11.51
C TYR A 80 -2.17 -6.81 -10.09
N GLY A 81 -2.95 -7.76 -9.56
CA GLY A 81 -3.69 -7.59 -8.31
C GLY A 81 -2.80 -7.43 -7.07
N ASP A 82 -1.63 -8.06 -7.04
CA ASP A 82 -0.61 -7.93 -6.00
C ASP A 82 -0.05 -6.50 -5.94
N PHE A 83 0.27 -5.91 -7.09
CA PHE A 83 0.83 -4.56 -7.20
C PHE A 83 -0.20 -3.45 -6.97
N LEU A 84 -1.49 -3.70 -7.16
CA LEU A 84 -2.54 -2.75 -6.82
C LEU A 84 -2.54 -2.38 -5.33
N ASN A 85 -2.13 -3.30 -4.45
CA ASN A 85 -2.02 -3.04 -3.01
C ASN A 85 -0.94 -2.01 -2.66
N PHE A 86 0.01 -1.75 -3.56
CA PHE A 86 1.08 -0.78 -3.29
C PHE A 86 0.59 0.67 -3.37
N ILE A 87 -0.48 0.94 -4.13
CA ILE A 87 -1.09 2.27 -4.23
C ILE A 87 -1.54 2.78 -2.85
N PRO A 88 -2.46 2.11 -2.12
CA PRO A 88 -2.90 2.59 -0.82
C PRO A 88 -1.78 2.59 0.22
N ILE A 89 -0.82 1.66 0.15
CA ILE A 89 0.35 1.65 1.04
C ILE A 89 1.20 2.91 0.83
N ALA A 90 1.49 3.28 -0.42
CA ALA A 90 2.24 4.49 -0.74
C ALA A 90 1.50 5.77 -0.30
N LEU A 91 0.17 5.79 -0.42
CA LEU A 91 -0.67 6.90 0.04
C LEU A 91 -0.69 7.05 1.57
N LEU A 92 -0.67 5.93 2.30
CA LEU A 92 -0.66 5.92 3.78
C LEU A 92 0.73 6.15 4.38
N ALA A 93 1.80 5.92 3.62
CA ALA A 93 3.17 6.13 4.07
C ALA A 93 3.63 7.61 4.01
N GLY A 94 2.83 8.48 3.37
CA GLY A 94 3.10 9.90 3.18
C GLY A 94 2.50 10.82 4.24
#